data_AF-A0A0G0LYG6-F1
#
_entry.id   AF-A0A0G0LYG6-F1
#
_cell.length_a   1.000
_cell.length_b   1.000
_cell.length_c   1.000
_cell.angle_alpha   90.00
_cell.angle_beta   90.00
_cell.angle_gamma   90.00
#
_symmetry.space_group_name_H-M   'P 1'
#
loop_
_entity.id
_entity.type
_entity.pdbx_description
1 polymer ?
#
loop_
_entity_poly.entity_id
_entity_poly.type
_entity_poly.pdbx_seq_one_letter_code
_entity_poly.pdbx_strand_id
1 'polypeptide(L)'
;MLRAVLDTNVFVSGLKNRKTPPGQILQLWRKNKLIVITSPQLLAEIHEVFMRPSILSYLNQTPAIMDEFIKLLIRTTFVTAQEFIEVLNNS
;
A
#
# COMPACT_ATOMS: atom_id res chain seq x y z
N MET A 1 -16.02 11.82 -1.55
CA MET A 1 -15.44 10.54 -1.10
C MET A 1 -13.93 10.70 -1.04
N LEU A 2 -13.30 10.38 0.10
CA LEU A 2 -11.86 10.58 0.29
C LEU A 2 -11.07 9.54 -0.51
N ARG A 3 -10.07 10.01 -1.26
CA ARG A 3 -9.14 9.17 -2.03
C ARG A 3 -7.72 9.52 -1.61
N ALA A 4 -6.86 8.52 -1.47
CA ALA A 4 -5.47 8.73 -1.13
C ALA A 4 -4.56 7.69 -1.78
N VAL A 5 -3.35 8.11 -2.12
CA VAL A 5 -2.22 7.21 -2.33
C VAL A 5 -1.59 6.97 -0.97
N LEU A 6 -1.36 5.71 -0.62
CA LEU A 6 -0.74 5.35 0.65
C LEU A 6 0.73 4.99 0.43
N ASP A 7 1.59 5.53 1.28
CA ASP A 7 3.01 5.14 1.35
C ASP A 7 3.14 3.68 1.81
N THR A 8 4.20 3.01 1.36
CA THR A 8 4.52 1.62 1.73
C THR A 8 4.58 1.44 3.26
N ASN A 9 5.08 2.42 4.01
CA ASN A 9 5.16 2.38 5.47
C ASN A 9 3.80 2.36 6.16
N VAL A 10 2.76 2.93 5.53
CA VAL A 10 1.38 2.88 6.06
C VAL A 10 0.88 1.44 6.03
N PHE A 11 1.16 0.70 4.96
CA PHE A 11 0.81 -0.71 4.88
C PHE A 11 1.61 -1.55 5.89
N VAL A 12 2.94 -1.40 5.95
CA VAL A 12 3.78 -2.13 6.90
C VAL A 12 3.35 -1.88 8.35
N SER A 13 3.28 -0.62 8.77
CA SER A 13 2.95 -0.27 10.15
C SER A 13 1.49 -0.58 10.49
N GLY A 14 0.58 -0.41 9.52
CA GLY A 14 -0.84 -0.65 9.71
C GLY A 14 -1.19 -2.13 9.81
N LEU A 15 -0.53 -2.99 9.03
CA LEU A 15 -0.68 -4.45 9.13
C LEU A 15 -0.15 -4.97 10.47
N LYS A 16 0.93 -4.37 11.00
CA LYS A 16 1.47 -4.73 12.31
C LYS A 16 0.51 -4.42 13.45
N ASN A 17 -0.08 -3.22 13.46
CA ASN A 17 -0.93 -2.79 14.57
C ASN A 17 -2.12 -1.94 14.12
N ARG A 18 -3.31 -2.55 14.20
CA ARG A 18 -4.59 -1.95 13.82
C ARG A 18 -5.02 -0.76 14.68
N LYS A 19 -4.45 -0.55 15.87
CA LYS A 19 -4.81 0.55 16.79
C LYS A 19 -4.04 1.84 16.51
N THR A 20 -2.95 1.76 15.75
CA THR A 20 -2.14 2.93 15.36
C THR A 20 -2.82 3.75 14.27
N PRO A 21 -2.43 5.01 14.02
CA PRO A 21 -3.00 5.79 12.92
C PRO A 21 -2.89 5.10 11.54
N PRO A 22 -1.75 4.49 11.14
CA PRO A 22 -1.70 3.65 9.93
C PRO A 22 -2.69 2.50 9.94
N GLY A 23 -2.84 1.81 11.08
CA GLY A 23 -3.80 0.74 11.25
C GLY A 23 -5.24 1.22 11.07
N GLN A 24 -5.58 2.40 11.58
CA GLN A 24 -6.89 3.02 11.42
C GLN A 24 -7.16 3.43 9.96
N ILE A 25 -6.14 3.92 9.24
CA ILE A 25 -6.24 4.20 7.79
C ILE A 25 -6.62 2.93 7.03
N LEU A 26 -5.93 1.80 7.30
CA LEU A 26 -6.27 0.52 6.67
C LEU A 26 -7.69 0.05 7.05
N GLN A 27 -8.16 0.35 8.26
CA GLN A 27 -9.55 0.06 8.65
C GLN A 27 -10.57 0.90 7.88
N LEU A 28 -10.27 2.17 7.60
CA LEU A 28 -11.13 3.03 6.77
C LEU A 28 -11.19 2.51 5.34
N TRP A 29 -10.06 2.08 4.77
CA TRP A 29 -10.02 1.43 3.47
C TRP A 29 -10.87 0.15 3.46
N ARG A 30 -10.66 -0.75 4.44
CA ARG A 30 -11.45 -2.00 4.58
C ARG A 30 -12.95 -1.76 4.73
N LYS A 31 -13.36 -0.61 5.30
CA LYS A 31 -14.76 -0.23 5.49
C LYS A 31 -15.33 0.58 4.31
N ASN A 32 -14.63 0.67 3.18
CA ASN A 32 -14.99 1.48 2.01
C ASN A 32 -15.20 2.98 2.34
N LYS A 33 -14.58 3.47 3.42
CA LYS A 33 -14.62 4.90 3.82
C LYS A 33 -13.45 5.69 3.25
N LEU A 34 -12.44 5.00 2.73
CA LEU A 34 -11.29 5.54 2.03
C LEU A 34 -11.08 4.73 0.75
N ILE A 35 -10.98 5.41 -0.38
CA ILE A 35 -10.48 4.79 -1.60
C ILE A 35 -8.97 4.90 -1.63
N VAL A 36 -8.31 3.75 -1.79
CA VAL A 36 -6.87 3.70 -2.02
C VAL A 36 -6.62 3.68 -3.53
N ILE A 37 -5.74 4.57 -3.97
CA ILE A 37 -5.26 4.66 -5.35
C ILE A 37 -3.85 4.05 -5.37
N THR A 38 -3.58 3.20 -6.36
CA THR A 38 -2.26 2.58 -6.58
C THR A 38 -1.85 2.70 -8.04
N SER A 39 -0.60 2.35 -8.34
CA SER A 39 -0.08 2.16 -9.69
C SER A 39 0.71 0.85 -9.76
N PRO A 40 0.98 0.30 -10.95
CA PRO A 40 1.85 -0.88 -11.08
C PRO A 40 3.22 -0.69 -10.41
N GLN A 41 3.80 0.50 -10.52
CA GLN A 41 5.09 0.85 -9.92
C GLN A 41 5.01 0.82 -8.39
N LEU A 42 3.98 1.44 -7.81
CA LEU A 42 3.78 1.44 -6.36
C LEU A 42 3.52 0.02 -5.84
N LEU A 43 2.73 -0.78 -6.57
CA LEU A 43 2.48 -2.18 -6.19
C LEU A 43 3.76 -3.02 -6.22
N ALA A 44 4.64 -2.79 -7.20
CA ALA A 44 5.94 -3.45 -7.28
C ALA A 44 6.86 -3.04 -6.11
N GLU A 45 6.91 -1.74 -5.78
CA GLU A 45 7.66 -1.25 -4.63
C GLU A 45 7.17 -1.86 -3.31
N ILE A 46 5.85 -1.86 -3.09
CA ILE A 46 5.24 -2.45 -1.90
C ILE A 46 5.57 -3.95 -1.82
N HIS A 47 5.50 -4.67 -2.95
CA HIS A 47 5.86 -6.08 -3.01
C HIS A 47 7.33 -6.30 -2.64
N GLU A 48 8.25 -5.55 -3.24
CA GLU A 48 9.67 -5.64 -2.92
C GLU A 48 9.94 -5.42 -1.44
N VAL A 49 9.33 -4.39 -0.83
CA VAL A 49 9.46 -4.11 0.60
C VAL A 49 8.92 -5.25 1.45
N PHE A 50 7.76 -5.82 1.10
CA PHE A 50 7.20 -6.95 1.84
C PHE A 50 8.03 -8.23 1.72
N MET A 51 8.82 -8.41 0.66
CA MET A 51 9.70 -9.57 0.51
C MET A 51 10.99 -9.45 1.33
N ARG A 52 11.28 -8.30 1.94
CA ARG A 52 12.47 -8.12 2.79
C ARG A 52 12.35 -8.98 4.05
N PRO A 53 13.37 -9.79 4.41
CA PRO A 53 13.32 -10.65 5.58
C PRO A 53 13.03 -9.91 6.90
N SER A 54 13.55 -8.70 7.07
CA SER A 54 13.29 -7.85 8.24
C SER A 54 11.82 -7.43 8.34
N ILE A 55 11.16 -7.16 7.22
CA ILE A 55 9.74 -6.78 7.17
C ILE A 55 8.85 -8.00 7.43
N LEU A 56 9.15 -9.15 6.81
CA LEU A 56 8.44 -10.40 7.07
C LEU A 56 8.51 -10.79 8.56
N SER A 57 9.71 -10.71 9.15
CA SER A 57 9.90 -10.93 10.59
C SER A 57 9.15 -9.90 11.43
N TYR A 58 9.24 -8.61 11.07
CA TYR A 58 8.52 -7.55 11.77
C TYR A 58 7.00 -7.78 11.77
N LEU A 59 6.44 -8.19 10.64
CA LEU A 59 5.01 -8.49 10.48
C LEU A 59 4.61 -9.86 11.06
N ASN A 60 5.58 -10.73 11.35
CA ASN A 60 5.37 -12.14 11.67
C ASN A 60 4.53 -12.84 10.58
N GLN A 61 4.94 -12.68 9.32
CA GLN A 61 4.24 -13.20 8.15
C GLN A 61 5.20 -13.93 7.20
N THR A 62 4.64 -14.68 6.26
CA THR A 62 5.39 -15.39 5.21
C THR A 62 5.26 -14.67 3.86
N PRO A 63 6.21 -14.90 2.92
CA PRO A 63 6.11 -14.37 1.56
C PRO A 63 4.76 -14.66 0.89
N ALA A 64 4.26 -15.90 1.02
CA ALA A 64 3.00 -16.33 0.42
C ALA A 64 1.79 -15.50 0.92
N ILE A 65 1.75 -15.15 2.20
CA ILE A 65 0.67 -14.31 2.74
C ILE A 65 0.79 -12.86 2.22
N MET A 66 2.02 -12.36 2.07
CA MET A 66 2.24 -11.03 1.50
C MET A 66 1.91 -10.96 0.00
N ASP A 67 2.18 -12.03 -0.75
CA ASP A 67 1.74 -12.14 -2.15
C ASP A 67 0.22 -12.10 -2.28
N GLU A 68 -0.51 -12.82 -1.40
CA GLU A 68 -1.97 -12.73 -1.35
C GLU A 68 -2.46 -11.33 -0.99
N PHE A 69 -1.74 -10.63 -0.11
CA PHE A 69 -2.07 -9.24 0.21
C PHE A 69 -1.86 -8.29 -0.98
N ILE A 70 -0.80 -8.48 -1.79
CA ILE A 70 -0.63 -7.73 -3.04
C ILE A 70 -1.76 -8.03 -4.03
N LYS A 71 -2.15 -9.30 -4.20
CA LYS A 71 -3.30 -9.67 -5.04
C LYS A 71 -4.58 -9.02 -4.57
N LEU A 72 -4.78 -8.90 -3.25
CA LEU A 72 -5.90 -8.17 -2.68
C LEU A 72 -5.85 -6.68 -3.07
N LEU A 73 -4.69 -6.02 -2.94
CA LEU A 73 -4.53 -4.62 -3.34
C LEU A 73 -4.87 -4.41 -4.82
N ILE A 74 -4.38 -5.26 -5.70
CA ILE A 74 -4.69 -5.20 -7.15
C ILE A 74 -6.20 -5.26 -7.40
N ARG A 75 -6.93 -6.09 -6.66
CA ARG A 75 -8.38 -6.31 -6.85
C ARG A 75 -9.26 -5.24 -6.19
N THR A 76 -8.75 -4.52 -5.19
CA THR A 76 -9.57 -3.67 -4.31
C THR A 76 -9.14 -2.20 -4.28
N THR A 77 -8.08 -1.84 -5.00
CA THR A 77 -7.64 -0.46 -5.18
C THR A 77 -7.86 -0.01 -6.61
N PHE A 78 -7.98 1.31 -6.81
CA PHE A 78 -8.02 1.86 -8.17
C PHE A 78 -6.60 1.96 -8.69
N VAL A 79 -6.29 1.17 -9.72
CA VAL A 79 -4.98 1.18 -10.38
C VAL A 79 -4.99 2.25 -11.47
N THR A 80 -4.14 3.25 -11.34
CA THR A 80 -3.93 4.28 -12.37
C THR A 80 -2.72 3.92 -13.23
N ALA A 81 -2.84 4.06 -14.55
CA ALA A 81 -1.68 4.17 -15.41
C ALA A 81 -1.00 5.50 -15.09
N GLN A 82 0.29 5.48 -14.78
CA GLN A 82 1.06 6.69 -14.52
C GLN A 82 1.19 7.46 -15.84
N GLU A 83 0.52 8.60 -15.98
CA GLU A 83 0.95 9.64 -16.91
C GLU A 83 2.11 10.38 -16.24
N PHE A 84 3.26 10.45 -16.90
CA PHE A 84 4.38 11.26 -16.44
C PHE A 84 3.92 12.72 -16.38
N ILE A 85 3.73 13.25 -15.17
CA ILE A 85 3.72 14.70 -14.98
C ILE A 85 5.18 15.12 -15.05
N GLU A 86 5.60 15.56 -16.24
CA GLU A 86 6.87 16.25 -16.42
C GLU A 86 6.81 17.51 -15.56
N VAL A 87 7.54 17.52 -14.45
CA VAL A 87 7.69 18.71 -13.62
C VAL A 87 8.46 19.70 -14.49
N LEU A 88 7.74 20.66 -15.08
CA LEU A 88 8.33 21.80 -15.76
C LEU A 88 9.14 22.59 -14.72
N ASN A 89 10.42 22.26 -14.61
CA ASN A 89 11.39 23.08 -13.90
C ASN A 89 11.57 24.36 -14.71
N ASN A 90 10.81 25.41 -14.35
CA ASN A 90 11.16 26.77 -14.73
C ASN A 90 12.43 27.17 -13.97
N SER A 91 13.55 27.22 -14.69
CA SER A 91 14.80 27.87 -14.28
C SER A 91 15.26 28.78 -15.41
#